data_AF-A0A355FD86-F1
#
_entry.id   AF-A0A355FD86-F1
#
_cell.length_a   1.000
_cell.length_b   1.000
_cell.length_c   1.000
_cell.angle_alpha   90.00
_cell.angle_beta   90.00
_cell.angle_gamma   90.00
#
_symmetry.space_group_name_H-M   'P 1'
#
loop_
_entity.id
_entity.type
_entity.pdbx_description
1 polymer ?
#
loop_
_entity_poly.entity_id
_entity_poly.type
_entity_poly.pdbx_seq_one_letter_code
_entity_poly.pdbx_strand_id
1 'polypeptide(L)'
;TATVCALMQMPCTVYMGQTDVQRQQPNVKKMEMLGAEVIPVTSGNQTLKDATNEAIRDWCSHPDDTYYIIGSTIGPHPYPDMVARLQSVISKEIRQQLAGKEARDYPDYLIACVGGGSNAAGTVYEYLDDARVKIILAEAAGKGIDTGYSAATIRLGKPGILHGCRTLLMQTDDGQITEPYSISAGLDYPGVGPIHAYLASQHRADVIAITDDEALEAAFELTRKEGIIPALESAHALAALNKNTFAPSDIIVLTVSGRGDKDMETYINYSQTTHQQK
;
A
#
# COMPACT_ATOMS: atom_id res chain seq x y z
N THR A 1 -0.78 10.28 11.02
CA THR A 1 -0.01 11.44 11.51
C THR A 1 -0.86 12.34 12.39
N ALA A 2 -1.84 13.07 11.84
CA ALA A 2 -2.68 14.04 12.58
C ALA A 2 -3.23 13.52 13.93
N THR A 3 -3.77 12.30 13.98
CA THR A 3 -4.30 11.72 15.22
C THR A 3 -3.25 11.58 16.33
N VAL A 4 -2.04 11.14 15.98
CA VAL A 4 -0.96 10.98 16.95
C VAL A 4 -0.44 12.35 17.39
N CYS A 5 -0.28 13.29 16.46
CA CYS A 5 0.14 14.65 16.80
C CYS A 5 -0.88 15.34 17.72
N ALA A 6 -2.18 15.17 17.46
CA ALA A 6 -3.24 15.70 18.33
C ALA A 6 -3.17 15.08 19.74
N LEU A 7 -3.00 13.76 19.84
CA LEU A 7 -2.85 13.05 21.12
C LEU A 7 -1.61 13.55 21.90
N MET A 8 -0.51 13.77 21.19
CA MET A 8 0.78 14.19 21.75
C MET A 8 0.91 15.71 21.87
N GLN A 9 -0.13 16.47 21.49
CA GLN A 9 -0.14 17.94 21.49
C GLN A 9 1.01 18.56 20.68
N MET A 10 1.29 17.99 19.52
CA MET A 10 2.33 18.45 18.59
C MET A 10 1.70 19.13 17.36
N PRO A 11 2.33 20.18 16.82
CA PRO A 11 1.99 20.70 15.49
C PRO A 11 2.07 19.59 14.44
N CYS A 12 1.20 19.66 13.42
CA CYS A 12 1.16 18.67 12.36
C CYS A 12 0.87 19.34 11.02
N THR A 13 1.81 19.19 10.09
CA THR A 13 1.64 19.58 8.69
C THR A 13 1.59 18.32 7.83
N VAL A 14 0.61 18.22 6.94
CA VAL A 14 0.44 17.10 6.01
C VAL A 14 0.46 17.64 4.59
N TYR A 15 1.50 17.26 3.84
CA TYR A 15 1.53 17.47 2.39
C TYR A 15 0.69 16.39 1.71
N MET A 16 -0.20 16.82 0.81
CA MET A 16 -1.07 15.91 0.08
C MET A 16 -1.23 16.41 -1.35
N GLY A 17 -1.11 15.52 -2.34
CA GLY A 17 -1.28 15.89 -3.74
C GLY A 17 -2.67 16.49 -3.99
N GLN A 18 -2.76 17.56 -4.80
CA GLN A 18 -4.03 18.25 -5.06
C GLN A 18 -5.10 17.32 -5.67
N THR A 19 -4.71 16.34 -6.47
CA THR A 19 -5.62 15.30 -6.99
C THR A 19 -6.16 14.44 -5.84
N ASP A 20 -5.30 14.03 -4.91
CA ASP A 20 -5.68 13.21 -3.76
C ASP A 20 -6.55 14.00 -2.76
N VAL A 21 -6.27 15.30 -2.56
CA VAL A 21 -7.11 16.19 -1.74
C VAL A 21 -8.55 16.20 -2.23
N GLN A 22 -8.78 16.13 -3.55
CA GLN A 22 -10.11 16.06 -4.14
C GLN A 22 -10.74 14.68 -3.96
N ARG A 23 -10.02 13.61 -4.29
CA ARG A 23 -10.53 12.22 -4.24
C ARG A 23 -10.74 11.69 -2.81
N GLN A 24 -10.03 12.24 -1.84
CA GLN A 24 -10.00 11.78 -0.44
C GLN A 24 -10.47 12.87 0.53
N GLN A 25 -11.39 13.75 0.09
CA GLN A 25 -12.00 14.83 0.87
C GLN A 25 -12.37 14.44 2.31
N PRO A 26 -13.01 13.27 2.58
CA PRO A 26 -13.34 12.88 3.95
C PRO A 26 -12.12 12.75 4.86
N ASN A 27 -10.95 12.35 4.34
CA ASN A 27 -9.72 12.24 5.12
C ASN A 27 -9.08 13.60 5.37
N VAL A 28 -9.11 14.51 4.39
CA VAL A 28 -8.66 15.91 4.56
C VAL A 28 -9.42 16.58 5.71
N LYS A 29 -10.75 16.48 5.69
CA LYS A 29 -11.59 17.06 6.75
C LYS A 29 -11.31 16.46 8.12
N LYS A 30 -11.08 15.14 8.21
CA LYS A 30 -10.68 14.50 9.47
C LYS A 30 -9.34 15.03 10.00
N MET A 31 -8.35 15.26 9.13
CA MET A 31 -7.05 15.82 9.53
C MET A 31 -7.19 17.25 10.04
N GLU A 32 -7.96 18.10 9.35
CA GLU A 32 -8.26 19.47 9.79
C GLU A 32 -9.01 19.48 11.14
N MET A 33 -9.99 18.59 11.34
CA MET A 33 -10.70 18.44 12.62
C MET A 33 -9.77 18.03 13.78
N LEU A 34 -8.68 17.33 13.48
CA LEU A 34 -7.64 16.97 14.45
C LEU A 34 -6.62 18.09 14.68
N GLY A 35 -6.77 19.23 14.01
CA GLY A 35 -5.87 20.39 14.15
C GLY A 35 -4.62 20.33 13.27
N ALA A 36 -4.55 19.42 12.30
CA ALA A 36 -3.45 19.40 11.34
C ALA A 36 -3.67 20.41 10.21
N GLU A 37 -2.59 21.05 9.77
CA GLU A 37 -2.56 21.82 8.52
C GLU A 37 -2.39 20.86 7.35
N VAL A 38 -3.26 20.95 6.34
CA VAL A 38 -3.15 20.16 5.11
C VAL A 38 -2.74 21.08 3.98
N ILE A 39 -1.57 20.83 3.39
CA ILE A 39 -1.00 21.64 2.30
C ILE A 39 -1.17 20.89 0.98
N PRO A 40 -2.02 21.39 0.05
CA PRO A 40 -2.17 20.80 -1.27
C PRO A 40 -0.91 21.01 -2.12
N VAL A 41 -0.37 19.93 -2.65
CA VAL A 41 0.78 19.95 -3.56
C VAL A 41 0.29 20.00 -5.01
N THR A 42 0.66 21.07 -5.72
CA THR A 42 0.24 21.36 -7.10
C THR A 42 1.32 21.10 -8.13
N SER A 43 2.53 20.70 -7.69
CA SER A 43 3.63 20.30 -8.56
C SER A 43 3.42 18.89 -9.13
N GLY A 44 4.05 18.61 -10.27
CA GLY A 44 4.01 17.29 -10.91
C GLY A 44 2.59 16.83 -11.26
N ASN A 45 2.30 15.57 -10.94
CA ASN A 45 0.98 14.95 -11.14
C ASN A 45 0.03 15.16 -9.96
N GLN A 46 0.49 15.85 -8.92
CA GLN A 46 -0.34 16.22 -7.78
C GLN A 46 -0.87 14.99 -7.03
N THR A 47 -0.03 13.96 -6.93
CA THR A 47 -0.29 12.69 -6.22
C THR A 47 0.74 12.44 -5.10
N LEU A 48 0.73 11.23 -4.54
CA LEU A 48 1.59 10.80 -3.43
C LEU A 48 3.10 11.04 -3.64
N LYS A 49 3.61 10.84 -4.87
CA LYS A 49 5.03 11.10 -5.18
C LYS A 49 5.39 12.57 -4.95
N ASP A 50 4.56 13.48 -5.46
CA ASP A 50 4.82 14.93 -5.36
C ASP A 50 4.67 15.42 -3.92
N ALA A 51 3.67 14.91 -3.19
CA ALA A 51 3.53 15.14 -1.76
C ALA A 51 4.78 14.71 -0.96
N THR A 52 5.37 13.56 -1.33
CA THR A 52 6.60 13.08 -0.70
C THR A 52 7.80 13.98 -0.99
N ASN A 53 7.90 14.50 -2.22
CA ASN A 53 8.96 15.45 -2.59
C ASN A 53 8.88 16.72 -1.74
N GLU A 54 7.70 17.32 -1.60
CA GLU A 54 7.52 18.53 -0.79
C GLU A 54 7.77 18.28 0.70
N ALA A 55 7.30 17.14 1.25
CA ALA A 55 7.56 16.79 2.64
C ALA A 55 9.06 16.61 2.95
N ILE A 56 9.83 16.02 2.01
CA ILE A 56 11.29 15.90 2.17
C ILE A 56 11.96 17.27 2.07
N ARG A 57 11.51 18.15 1.16
CA ARG A 57 12.04 19.53 1.04
C ARG A 57 11.81 20.34 2.31
N ASP A 58 10.62 20.22 2.88
CA ASP A 58 10.27 20.87 4.14
C ASP A 58 11.16 20.36 5.28
N TRP A 59 11.28 19.04 5.43
CA TRP A 59 12.14 18.43 6.45
C TRP A 59 13.62 18.86 6.33
N CYS A 60 14.14 18.95 5.10
CA CYS A 60 15.50 19.46 4.86
C CYS A 60 15.68 20.94 5.25
N SER A 61 14.60 21.72 5.24
CA SER A 61 14.62 23.14 5.59
C SER A 61 14.42 23.39 7.08
N HIS A 62 13.85 22.42 7.80
CA HIS A 62 13.52 22.50 9.23
C HIS A 62 14.05 21.30 10.05
N PRO A 63 15.35 20.94 9.96
CA PRO A 63 15.87 19.73 10.59
C PRO A 63 15.94 19.79 12.13
N ASP A 64 15.93 20.99 12.72
CA ASP A 64 16.15 21.20 14.16
C ASP A 64 14.86 21.04 15.00
N ASP A 65 13.69 21.23 14.39
CA ASP A 65 12.39 21.26 15.08
C ASP A 65 11.33 20.36 14.45
N THR A 66 11.61 19.74 13.30
CA THR A 66 10.66 18.91 12.56
C THR A 66 11.11 17.46 12.44
N TYR A 67 10.22 16.54 12.82
CA TYR A 67 10.39 15.10 12.59
C TYR A 67 9.55 14.66 11.39
N TYR A 68 10.20 14.10 10.37
CA TYR A 68 9.50 13.56 9.20
C TYR A 68 8.91 12.17 9.48
N ILE A 69 7.58 12.09 9.52
CA ILE A 69 6.85 10.81 9.66
C ILE A 69 6.56 10.23 8.28
N ILE A 70 7.43 9.36 7.79
CA ILE A 70 7.20 8.62 6.56
C ILE A 70 6.16 7.50 6.76
N GLY A 71 5.24 7.36 5.80
CA GLY A 71 4.08 6.47 5.93
C GLY A 71 4.29 5.03 5.50
N SER A 72 5.49 4.64 5.02
CA SER A 72 5.71 3.29 4.49
C SER A 72 7.16 2.82 4.62
N THR A 73 7.43 1.58 4.20
CA THR A 73 8.77 0.97 4.21
C THR A 73 9.66 1.47 3.08
N ILE A 74 9.59 2.76 2.78
CA ILE A 74 10.38 3.46 1.76
C ILE A 74 11.29 4.47 2.45
N GLY A 75 12.04 5.25 1.68
CA GLY A 75 12.90 6.30 2.24
C GLY A 75 14.27 5.79 2.70
N PRO A 76 15.17 6.71 3.11
CA PRO A 76 16.51 6.34 3.55
C PRO A 76 16.47 5.52 4.83
N HIS A 77 17.52 4.75 5.09
CA HIS A 77 17.75 4.18 6.43
C HIS A 77 17.74 5.33 7.47
N PRO A 78 17.07 5.18 8.63
CA PRO A 78 16.50 3.95 9.20
C PRO A 78 15.04 3.64 8.87
N TYR A 79 14.37 4.44 8.03
CA TYR A 79 12.91 4.37 7.88
C TYR A 79 12.36 3.02 7.42
N PRO A 80 12.89 2.34 6.37
CA PRO A 80 12.35 1.04 5.97
C PRO A 80 12.37 -0.01 7.08
N ASP A 81 13.49 -0.12 7.81
CA ASP A 81 13.64 -1.08 8.91
C ASP A 81 12.75 -0.70 10.11
N MET A 82 12.76 0.58 10.48
CA MET A 82 11.93 1.10 11.56
C MET A 82 10.44 0.85 11.31
N VAL A 83 9.93 1.19 10.13
CA VAL A 83 8.51 0.99 9.78
C VAL A 83 8.17 -0.49 9.73
N ALA A 84 9.02 -1.34 9.16
CA ALA A 84 8.80 -2.80 9.14
C ALA A 84 8.71 -3.37 10.57
N ARG A 85 9.61 -2.95 11.47
CA ARG A 85 9.59 -3.35 12.89
C ARG A 85 8.34 -2.87 13.61
N LEU A 86 7.92 -1.63 13.41
CA LEU A 86 6.70 -1.09 14.02
C LEU A 86 5.44 -1.81 13.51
N GLN A 87 5.44 -2.25 12.26
CA GLN A 87 4.35 -3.02 11.66
C GLN A 87 4.41 -4.52 11.99
N SER A 88 5.53 -5.05 12.53
CA SER A 88 5.69 -6.47 12.88
C SER A 88 4.64 -7.02 13.85
N VAL A 89 3.93 -6.13 14.56
CA VAL A 89 2.80 -6.53 15.41
C VAL A 89 1.75 -7.33 14.64
N ILE A 90 1.55 -7.04 13.35
CA ILE A 90 0.61 -7.78 12.49
C ILE A 90 0.97 -9.27 12.45
N SER A 91 2.19 -9.62 12.07
CA SER A 91 2.63 -11.02 11.99
C SER A 91 2.75 -11.70 13.36
N LYS A 92 3.11 -10.95 14.41
CA LYS A 92 3.10 -11.47 15.79
C LYS A 92 1.70 -11.90 16.22
N GLU A 93 0.70 -11.09 15.92
CA GLU A 93 -0.69 -11.42 16.22
C GLU A 93 -1.20 -12.56 15.34
N ILE A 94 -0.84 -12.60 14.05
CA ILE A 94 -1.16 -13.75 13.17
C ILE A 94 -0.66 -15.06 13.79
N ARG A 95 0.61 -15.09 14.23
CA ARG A 95 1.24 -16.27 14.87
C ARG A 95 0.46 -16.74 16.09
N GLN A 96 0.12 -15.81 16.97
CA GLN A 96 -0.64 -16.10 18.19
C GLN A 96 -2.06 -16.60 17.87
N GLN A 97 -2.74 -15.96 16.93
CA GLN A 97 -4.11 -16.30 16.55
C GLN A 97 -4.19 -17.65 15.86
N LEU A 98 -3.25 -17.96 14.97
CA LEU A 98 -3.15 -19.26 14.31
C LEU A 98 -2.91 -20.37 15.34
N ALA A 99 -2.00 -20.17 16.31
CA ALA A 99 -1.74 -21.16 17.34
C ALA A 99 -3.02 -21.51 18.14
N GLY A 100 -3.88 -20.52 18.38
CA GLY A 100 -5.15 -20.70 19.08
C GLY A 100 -6.28 -21.30 18.22
N LYS A 101 -6.33 -21.00 16.92
CA LYS A 101 -7.43 -21.40 16.03
C LYS A 101 -7.15 -22.70 15.26
N GLU A 102 -5.91 -22.89 14.84
CA GLU A 102 -5.50 -23.97 13.93
C GLU A 102 -4.51 -24.94 14.58
N ALA A 103 -4.21 -24.77 15.88
CA ALA A 103 -3.19 -25.52 16.62
C ALA A 103 -1.79 -25.52 15.93
N ARG A 104 -1.53 -24.46 15.15
CA ARG A 104 -0.36 -24.27 14.28
C ARG A 104 -0.02 -22.79 14.30
N ASP A 105 1.24 -22.40 14.40
CA ASP A 105 1.65 -20.99 14.53
C ASP A 105 2.07 -20.34 13.19
N TYR A 106 1.86 -21.00 12.07
CA TYR A 106 2.25 -20.54 10.73
C TYR A 106 1.15 -20.85 9.71
N PRO A 107 0.87 -20.00 8.73
CA PRO A 107 -0.05 -20.32 7.64
C PRO A 107 0.68 -21.07 6.51
N ASP A 108 -0.06 -21.55 5.52
CA ASP A 108 0.52 -22.02 4.25
C ASP A 108 0.81 -20.84 3.33
N TYR A 109 -0.05 -19.81 3.36
CA TYR A 109 0.08 -18.59 2.56
C TYR A 109 -0.14 -17.33 3.39
N LEU A 110 0.71 -16.33 3.18
CA LEU A 110 0.49 -14.94 3.57
C LEU A 110 0.24 -14.09 2.33
N ILE A 111 -0.82 -13.28 2.36
CA ILE A 111 -1.19 -12.40 1.25
C ILE A 111 -1.36 -10.97 1.74
N ALA A 112 -0.70 -10.03 1.06
CA ALA A 112 -0.83 -8.60 1.34
C ALA A 112 -0.67 -7.76 0.07
N CYS A 113 -1.25 -6.56 0.08
CA CYS A 113 -1.06 -5.60 -1.00
C CYS A 113 0.25 -4.82 -0.83
N VAL A 114 0.90 -4.44 -1.92
CA VAL A 114 2.16 -3.70 -1.91
C VAL A 114 2.07 -2.44 -2.78
N GLY A 115 2.14 -1.29 -2.10
CA GLY A 115 2.52 -0.01 -2.68
C GLY A 115 3.93 0.33 -2.19
N GLY A 116 4.05 1.24 -1.21
CA GLY A 116 5.31 1.40 -0.45
C GLY A 116 5.68 0.17 0.40
N GLY A 117 4.66 -0.59 0.86
CA GLY A 117 4.84 -1.94 1.41
C GLY A 117 4.80 -2.11 2.93
N SER A 118 4.41 -1.10 3.71
CA SER A 118 4.38 -1.20 5.18
C SER A 118 3.47 -2.31 5.73
N ASN A 119 2.23 -2.41 5.24
CA ASN A 119 1.31 -3.47 5.66
C ASN A 119 1.90 -4.85 5.34
N ALA A 120 2.35 -5.05 4.10
CA ALA A 120 2.96 -6.30 3.66
C ALA A 120 4.20 -6.67 4.48
N ALA A 121 5.08 -5.71 4.77
CA ALA A 121 6.26 -5.94 5.60
C ALA A 121 5.86 -6.40 7.00
N GLY A 122 4.85 -5.77 7.62
CA GLY A 122 4.31 -6.20 8.91
C GLY A 122 3.70 -7.59 8.89
N THR A 123 2.95 -7.91 7.83
CA THR A 123 2.31 -9.22 7.60
C THR A 123 3.32 -10.36 7.50
N VAL A 124 4.48 -10.13 6.88
CA VAL A 124 5.46 -11.19 6.63
C VAL A 124 6.61 -11.21 7.63
N TYR A 125 6.77 -10.18 8.45
CA TYR A 125 7.97 -9.92 9.25
C TYR A 125 8.49 -11.15 10.03
N GLU A 126 7.63 -11.79 10.83
CA GLU A 126 8.00 -12.96 11.65
C GLU A 126 8.19 -14.26 10.85
N TYR A 127 7.87 -14.25 9.55
CA TYR A 127 7.88 -15.41 8.65
C TYR A 127 8.87 -15.29 7.49
N LEU A 128 9.66 -14.21 7.43
CA LEU A 128 10.61 -13.92 6.35
C LEU A 128 11.54 -15.11 6.07
N ASP A 129 12.07 -15.74 7.11
CA ASP A 129 12.99 -16.88 7.02
C ASP A 129 12.30 -18.24 7.12
N ASP A 130 10.96 -18.29 7.24
CA ASP A 130 10.19 -19.52 7.34
C ASP A 130 9.79 -20.05 5.96
N ALA A 131 10.58 -20.98 5.42
CA ALA A 131 10.35 -21.57 4.10
C ALA A 131 9.05 -22.38 3.98
N ARG A 132 8.37 -22.68 5.10
CA ARG A 132 7.07 -23.36 5.09
C ARG A 132 5.94 -22.40 4.66
N VAL A 133 6.15 -21.09 4.82
CA VAL A 133 5.13 -20.06 4.56
C VAL A 133 5.38 -19.43 3.20
N LYS A 134 4.44 -19.60 2.28
CA LYS A 134 4.49 -18.93 0.96
C LYS A 134 4.00 -17.49 1.11
N ILE A 135 4.65 -16.55 0.43
CA ILE A 135 4.32 -15.12 0.51
C ILE A 135 3.83 -14.68 -0.86
N ILE A 136 2.66 -14.06 -0.91
CA ILE A 136 2.09 -13.45 -2.11
C ILE A 136 1.94 -11.95 -1.87
N LEU A 137 2.54 -11.14 -2.74
CA LEU A 137 2.43 -9.70 -2.74
C LEU A 137 1.60 -9.23 -3.94
N ALA A 138 0.49 -8.56 -3.68
CA ALA A 138 -0.39 -8.03 -4.72
C ALA A 138 -0.08 -6.56 -5.01
N GLU A 139 0.44 -6.26 -6.20
CA GLU A 139 0.72 -4.90 -6.65
C GLU A 139 -0.32 -4.40 -7.66
N ALA A 140 -0.45 -3.08 -7.79
CA ALA A 140 -1.48 -2.47 -8.63
C ALA A 140 -1.07 -2.44 -10.10
N ALA A 141 -1.72 -3.26 -10.93
CA ALA A 141 -1.55 -3.25 -12.37
C ALA A 141 -2.24 -2.06 -13.05
N GLY A 142 -3.11 -1.31 -12.35
CA GLY A 142 -3.87 -0.21 -12.93
C GLY A 142 -4.83 -0.69 -14.02
N LYS A 143 -4.73 -0.11 -15.22
CA LYS A 143 -5.44 -0.60 -16.41
C LYS A 143 -4.82 -1.84 -17.05
N GLY A 144 -3.67 -2.28 -16.56
CA GLY A 144 -2.93 -3.44 -17.03
C GLY A 144 -1.45 -3.09 -17.28
N ILE A 145 -0.58 -4.07 -17.10
CA ILE A 145 0.89 -3.87 -17.14
C ILE A 145 1.42 -3.40 -18.50
N ASP A 146 0.72 -3.71 -19.58
CA ASP A 146 1.12 -3.35 -20.96
C ASP A 146 0.49 -2.03 -21.46
N THR A 147 -0.32 -1.37 -20.62
CA THR A 147 -1.11 -0.19 -21.04
C THR A 147 -0.39 1.14 -20.89
N GLY A 148 0.73 1.15 -20.16
CA GLY A 148 1.37 2.38 -19.69
C GLY A 148 0.68 3.04 -18.48
N TYR A 149 -0.49 2.54 -18.05
CA TYR A 149 -1.22 3.00 -16.87
C TYR A 149 -1.21 1.93 -15.79
N SER A 150 -0.09 1.87 -15.06
CA SER A 150 0.17 0.85 -14.04
C SER A 150 0.98 1.40 -12.88
N ALA A 151 0.92 0.75 -11.72
CA ALA A 151 1.79 0.98 -10.57
C ALA A 151 2.46 -0.33 -10.11
N ALA A 152 2.55 -1.33 -11.02
CA ALA A 152 3.12 -2.64 -10.77
C ALA A 152 4.66 -2.57 -10.76
N THR A 153 5.20 -1.88 -9.75
CA THR A 153 6.60 -1.46 -9.68
C THR A 153 7.57 -2.64 -9.64
N ILE A 154 7.23 -3.75 -8.98
CA ILE A 154 8.12 -4.91 -8.95
C ILE A 154 8.16 -5.57 -10.32
N ARG A 155 7.02 -5.63 -11.04
CA ARG A 155 6.94 -6.22 -12.37
C ARG A 155 7.57 -5.37 -13.46
N LEU A 156 7.36 -4.05 -13.43
CA LEU A 156 7.71 -3.11 -14.51
C LEU A 156 8.95 -2.27 -14.21
N GLY A 157 9.31 -2.15 -12.93
CA GLY A 157 10.38 -1.27 -12.49
C GLY A 157 11.78 -1.84 -12.74
N LYS A 158 12.75 -0.94 -12.69
CA LYS A 158 14.18 -1.24 -12.77
C LYS A 158 14.87 -0.74 -11.50
N PRO A 159 16.02 -1.32 -11.10
CA PRO A 159 16.79 -0.79 -9.98
C PRO A 159 17.16 0.68 -10.19
N GLY A 160 17.00 1.51 -9.15
CA GLY A 160 17.40 2.90 -9.16
C GLY A 160 17.31 3.53 -7.77
N ILE A 161 17.36 4.87 -7.70
CA ILE A 161 17.31 5.62 -6.45
C ILE A 161 16.13 6.59 -6.49
N LEU A 162 15.21 6.45 -5.54
CA LEU A 162 14.06 7.34 -5.38
C LEU A 162 13.85 7.64 -3.89
N HIS A 163 13.56 8.90 -3.57
CA HIS A 163 13.25 9.36 -2.21
C HIS A 163 14.27 8.89 -1.15
N GLY A 164 15.57 8.87 -1.49
CA GLY A 164 16.63 8.49 -0.56
C GLY A 164 16.86 6.99 -0.36
N CYS A 165 16.19 6.12 -1.14
CA CYS A 165 16.41 4.66 -1.08
C CYS A 165 16.79 4.07 -2.45
N ARG A 166 17.68 3.07 -2.45
CA ARG A 166 17.96 2.25 -3.63
C ARG A 166 16.97 1.07 -3.64
N THR A 167 16.13 1.00 -4.66
CA THR A 167 15.05 0.01 -4.77
C THR A 167 14.65 -0.21 -6.24
N LEU A 168 13.59 -0.98 -6.49
CA LEU A 168 12.91 -1.00 -7.78
C LEU A 168 12.00 0.22 -7.92
N LEU A 169 12.07 0.88 -9.07
CA LEU A 169 11.15 1.96 -9.42
C LEU A 169 10.84 1.96 -10.91
N MET A 170 9.67 2.48 -11.27
CA MET A 170 9.29 2.71 -12.66
C MET A 170 10.01 3.95 -13.18
N GLN A 171 10.79 3.77 -14.24
CA GLN A 171 11.59 4.83 -14.85
C GLN A 171 11.80 4.59 -16.35
N THR A 172 11.99 5.68 -17.09
CA THR A 172 12.41 5.66 -18.49
C THR A 172 13.85 5.15 -18.63
N ASP A 173 14.30 4.89 -19.85
CA ASP A 173 15.68 4.46 -20.12
C ASP A 173 16.72 5.52 -19.73
N ASP A 174 16.33 6.80 -19.72
CA ASP A 174 17.17 7.92 -19.26
C ASP A 174 17.09 8.16 -17.74
N GLY A 175 16.40 7.29 -16.99
CA GLY A 175 16.27 7.36 -15.54
C GLY A 175 15.28 8.40 -15.02
N GLN A 176 14.37 8.90 -15.86
CA GLN A 176 13.28 9.77 -15.42
C GLN A 176 12.16 8.93 -14.80
N ILE A 177 11.59 9.38 -13.68
CA ILE A 177 10.51 8.65 -13.00
C ILE A 177 9.30 8.54 -13.92
N THR A 178 8.82 7.32 -14.13
CA THR A 178 7.55 7.08 -14.81
C THR A 178 6.43 7.22 -13.82
N GLU A 179 5.42 8.00 -14.21
CA GLU A 179 4.28 8.28 -13.36
C GLU A 179 3.42 7.02 -13.17
N PRO A 180 3.08 6.65 -11.93
CA PRO A 180 2.26 5.48 -11.65
C PRO A 180 0.79 5.75 -11.98
N TYR A 181 0.02 4.67 -12.09
CA TYR A 181 -1.42 4.74 -12.09
C TYR A 181 -2.05 3.56 -11.36
N SER A 182 -2.96 3.86 -10.44
CA SER A 182 -3.91 2.92 -9.85
C SER A 182 -5.21 3.64 -9.51
N ILE A 183 -6.34 2.94 -9.55
CA ILE A 183 -7.58 3.44 -8.92
C ILE A 183 -7.44 3.59 -7.40
N SER A 184 -6.53 2.84 -6.78
CA SER A 184 -6.24 2.87 -5.35
C SER A 184 -5.10 3.86 -5.06
N ALA A 185 -5.42 5.01 -4.47
CA ALA A 185 -4.45 6.05 -4.16
C ALA A 185 -3.28 5.55 -3.28
N GLY A 186 -3.52 4.61 -2.34
CA GLY A 186 -2.47 4.05 -1.50
C GLY A 186 -1.48 3.11 -2.21
N LEU A 187 -1.80 2.67 -3.43
CA LEU A 187 -0.92 1.85 -4.29
C LEU A 187 -0.35 2.66 -5.47
N ASP A 188 -0.78 3.91 -5.66
CA ASP A 188 -0.36 4.79 -6.76
C ASP A 188 1.02 5.42 -6.50
N TYR A 189 2.06 4.58 -6.45
CA TYR A 189 3.44 4.97 -6.14
C TYR A 189 4.42 4.29 -7.11
N PRO A 190 5.39 5.00 -7.70
CA PRO A 190 6.27 4.43 -8.73
C PRO A 190 7.48 3.68 -8.15
N GLY A 191 7.58 3.59 -6.83
CA GLY A 191 8.65 2.88 -6.12
C GLY A 191 8.09 1.73 -5.29
N VAL A 192 8.97 0.98 -4.64
CA VAL A 192 8.58 -0.03 -3.64
C VAL A 192 9.59 -0.07 -2.51
N GLY A 193 9.18 -0.48 -1.30
CA GLY A 193 10.12 -0.66 -0.20
C GLY A 193 11.23 -1.67 -0.53
N PRO A 194 12.50 -1.42 -0.14
CA PRO A 194 13.63 -2.27 -0.53
C PRO A 194 13.52 -3.72 0.00
N ILE A 195 12.79 -3.94 1.11
CA ILE A 195 12.50 -5.29 1.61
C ILE A 195 11.71 -6.11 0.58
N HIS A 196 10.72 -5.52 -0.08
CA HIS A 196 9.88 -6.24 -1.06
C HIS A 196 10.61 -6.44 -2.38
N ALA A 197 11.39 -5.45 -2.82
CA ALA A 197 12.30 -5.61 -3.95
C ALA A 197 13.28 -6.78 -3.71
N TYR A 198 13.84 -6.87 -2.50
CA TYR A 198 14.72 -7.97 -2.11
C TYR A 198 13.98 -9.31 -2.11
N LEU A 199 12.82 -9.41 -1.45
CA LEU A 199 12.02 -10.65 -1.40
C LEU A 199 11.65 -11.17 -2.78
N ALA A 200 11.23 -10.29 -3.69
CA ALA A 200 10.94 -10.65 -5.07
C ALA A 200 12.19 -11.13 -5.82
N SER A 201 13.32 -10.44 -5.67
CA SER A 201 14.58 -10.83 -6.32
C SER A 201 15.12 -12.19 -5.88
N GLN A 202 14.82 -12.59 -4.64
CA GLN A 202 15.21 -13.88 -4.08
C GLN A 202 14.16 -14.97 -4.33
N HIS A 203 13.08 -14.66 -5.06
CA HIS A 203 11.93 -15.55 -5.22
C HIS A 203 11.34 -16.04 -3.89
N ARG A 204 11.52 -15.25 -2.82
CA ARG A 204 10.95 -15.54 -1.51
C ARG A 204 9.47 -15.15 -1.45
N ALA A 205 9.08 -14.16 -2.23
CA ALA A 205 7.69 -13.74 -2.43
C ALA A 205 7.31 -13.82 -3.91
N ASP A 206 6.14 -14.40 -4.17
CA ASP A 206 5.49 -14.37 -5.47
C ASP A 206 4.73 -13.04 -5.60
N VAL A 207 4.97 -12.33 -6.70
CA VAL A 207 4.37 -11.00 -6.93
C VAL A 207 3.34 -11.07 -8.04
N ILE A 208 2.14 -10.57 -7.75
CA ILE A 208 0.99 -10.66 -8.63
C ILE A 208 0.48 -9.25 -8.91
N ALA A 209 0.42 -8.92 -10.20
CA ALA A 209 -0.17 -7.67 -10.67
C ALA A 209 -1.69 -7.83 -10.77
N ILE A 210 -2.43 -6.94 -10.09
CA ILE A 210 -3.90 -6.94 -10.02
C ILE A 210 -4.44 -5.66 -10.67
N THR A 211 -5.36 -5.80 -11.62
CA THR A 211 -5.97 -4.64 -12.30
C THR A 211 -7.01 -3.96 -11.43
N ASP A 212 -7.36 -2.72 -11.79
CA ASP A 212 -8.43 -1.97 -11.11
C ASP A 212 -9.75 -2.76 -11.07
N ASP A 213 -10.12 -3.40 -12.19
CA ASP A 213 -11.37 -4.17 -12.30
C ASP A 213 -11.36 -5.40 -11.40
N GLU A 214 -10.24 -6.13 -11.35
CA GLU A 214 -10.08 -7.31 -10.47
C GLU A 214 -10.18 -6.92 -8.99
N ALA A 215 -9.58 -5.79 -8.60
CA ALA A 215 -9.68 -5.27 -7.24
C ALA A 215 -11.11 -4.86 -6.89
N LEU A 216 -11.81 -4.17 -7.79
CA LEU A 216 -13.20 -3.78 -7.59
C LEU A 216 -14.11 -5.01 -7.45
N GLU A 217 -13.98 -6.00 -8.34
CA GLU A 217 -14.73 -7.25 -8.27
C GLU A 217 -14.54 -7.96 -6.93
N ALA A 218 -13.29 -8.07 -6.46
CA ALA A 218 -12.96 -8.67 -5.17
C ALA A 218 -13.53 -7.89 -3.98
N ALA A 219 -13.51 -6.56 -4.02
CA ALA A 219 -14.11 -5.72 -2.97
C ALA A 219 -15.62 -5.97 -2.84
N PHE A 220 -16.31 -6.00 -3.98
CA PHE A 220 -17.74 -6.28 -4.05
C PHE A 220 -18.07 -7.71 -3.65
N GLU A 221 -17.21 -8.68 -3.98
CA GLU A 221 -17.37 -10.07 -3.53
C GLU A 221 -17.27 -10.18 -2.00
N LEU A 222 -16.24 -9.61 -1.38
CA LEU A 222 -16.10 -9.59 0.08
C LEU A 222 -17.31 -8.92 0.74
N THR A 223 -17.74 -7.79 0.19
CA THR A 223 -18.90 -7.05 0.73
C THR A 223 -20.17 -7.90 0.69
N ARG A 224 -20.43 -8.61 -0.41
CA ARG A 224 -21.63 -9.44 -0.56
C ARG A 224 -21.59 -10.71 0.28
N LYS A 225 -20.42 -11.34 0.42
CA LYS A 225 -20.29 -12.62 1.13
C LYS A 225 -20.16 -12.42 2.64
N GLU A 226 -19.38 -11.44 3.07
CA GLU A 226 -18.95 -11.28 4.46
C GLU A 226 -19.43 -9.97 5.11
N GLY A 227 -20.07 -9.07 4.36
CA GLY A 227 -20.53 -7.78 4.88
C GLY A 227 -19.40 -6.81 5.24
N ILE A 228 -18.18 -7.06 4.75
CA ILE A 228 -17.00 -6.23 5.00
C ILE A 228 -16.74 -5.38 3.77
N ILE A 229 -16.69 -4.06 3.92
CA ILE A 229 -16.30 -3.11 2.86
C ILE A 229 -14.79 -2.83 2.99
N PRO A 230 -13.93 -3.44 2.14
CA PRO A 230 -12.49 -3.28 2.26
C PRO A 230 -12.04 -1.96 1.64
N ALA A 231 -10.87 -1.46 2.04
CA ALA A 231 -10.18 -0.44 1.26
C ALA A 231 -9.77 -0.99 -0.11
N LEU A 232 -9.72 -0.14 -1.14
CA LEU A 232 -9.30 -0.57 -2.49
C LEU A 232 -7.89 -1.18 -2.50
N GLU A 233 -7.00 -0.71 -1.61
CA GLU A 233 -5.68 -1.29 -1.41
C GLU A 233 -5.80 -2.77 -0.98
N SER A 234 -6.61 -3.05 0.04
CA SER A 234 -6.86 -4.40 0.56
C SER A 234 -7.54 -5.29 -0.47
N ALA A 235 -8.38 -4.70 -1.32
CA ALA A 235 -9.06 -5.43 -2.39
C ALA A 235 -8.10 -6.02 -3.42
N HIS A 236 -6.92 -5.41 -3.64
CA HIS A 236 -5.88 -6.00 -4.47
C HIS A 236 -5.34 -7.31 -3.87
N ALA A 237 -5.13 -7.35 -2.55
CA ALA A 237 -4.73 -8.58 -1.89
C ALA A 237 -5.82 -9.66 -2.05
N LEU A 238 -7.10 -9.30 -1.94
CA LEU A 238 -8.22 -10.22 -2.10
C LEU A 238 -8.31 -10.79 -3.52
N ALA A 239 -8.15 -9.94 -4.53
CA ALA A 239 -8.15 -10.37 -5.93
C ALA A 239 -7.04 -11.37 -6.26
N ALA A 240 -5.93 -11.37 -5.51
CA ALA A 240 -4.87 -12.37 -5.66
C ALA A 240 -5.34 -13.79 -5.35
N LEU A 241 -6.42 -13.97 -4.57
CA LEU A 241 -7.02 -15.29 -4.33
C LEU A 241 -7.50 -15.94 -5.63
N ASN A 242 -8.06 -15.14 -6.56
CA ASN A 242 -8.58 -15.63 -7.84
C ASN A 242 -7.47 -15.97 -8.86
N LYS A 243 -6.23 -15.52 -8.60
CA LYS A 243 -5.06 -15.77 -9.47
C LYS A 243 -4.18 -16.91 -8.99
N ASN A 244 -4.53 -17.57 -7.89
CA ASN A 244 -3.79 -18.68 -7.34
C ASN A 244 -4.69 -19.90 -7.19
N THR A 245 -4.06 -21.08 -7.16
CA THR A 245 -4.74 -22.33 -6.81
C THR A 245 -4.28 -22.75 -5.43
N PHE A 246 -5.22 -23.04 -4.55
CA PHE A 246 -4.99 -23.48 -3.18
C PHE A 246 -5.55 -24.89 -2.98
N ALA A 247 -4.89 -25.68 -2.14
CA ALA A 247 -5.44 -26.93 -1.67
C ALA A 247 -6.60 -26.67 -0.69
N PRO A 248 -7.61 -27.54 -0.64
CA PRO A 248 -8.71 -27.41 0.34
C PRO A 248 -8.26 -27.38 1.81
N SER A 249 -7.04 -27.85 2.10
CA SER A 249 -6.44 -27.88 3.43
C SER A 249 -5.51 -26.69 3.72
N ASP A 250 -5.26 -25.82 2.75
CA ASP A 250 -4.35 -24.69 2.94
C ASP A 250 -4.95 -23.66 3.92
N ILE A 251 -4.14 -23.25 4.89
CA ILE A 251 -4.45 -22.12 5.78
C ILE A 251 -3.89 -20.85 5.14
N ILE A 252 -4.79 -19.96 4.73
CA ILE A 252 -4.45 -18.71 4.07
C ILE A 252 -4.74 -17.55 5.02
N VAL A 253 -3.74 -16.72 5.26
CA VAL A 253 -3.90 -15.47 6.01
C VAL A 253 -3.70 -14.30 5.06
N LEU A 254 -4.73 -13.48 4.92
CA LEU A 254 -4.74 -12.29 4.08
C LEU A 254 -4.91 -11.04 4.93
N THR A 255 -4.11 -10.01 4.65
CA THR A 255 -4.18 -8.74 5.38
C THR A 255 -5.19 -7.80 4.75
N VAL A 256 -6.31 -7.57 5.44
CA VAL A 256 -7.24 -6.47 5.15
C VAL A 256 -6.69 -5.19 5.76
N SER A 257 -5.78 -4.54 5.03
CA SER A 257 -4.98 -3.38 5.48
C SER A 257 -5.79 -2.14 5.87
N GLY A 258 -7.04 -2.02 5.43
CA GLY A 258 -7.90 -0.91 5.79
C GLY A 258 -9.37 -1.12 5.41
N ARG A 259 -10.21 -0.22 5.91
CA ARG A 259 -11.66 -0.16 5.63
C ARG A 259 -11.96 0.78 4.46
N GLY A 260 -13.02 0.47 3.71
CA GLY A 260 -13.37 1.14 2.45
C GLY A 260 -14.21 2.41 2.57
N ASP A 261 -14.44 2.96 3.77
CA ASP A 261 -15.23 4.19 3.93
C ASP A 261 -14.69 5.35 3.08
N LYS A 262 -13.37 5.41 2.88
CA LYS A 262 -12.70 6.44 2.08
C LYS A 262 -12.88 6.24 0.57
N ASP A 263 -13.29 5.05 0.14
CA ASP A 263 -13.39 4.63 -1.26
C ASP A 263 -14.86 4.51 -1.73
N MET A 264 -15.82 4.92 -0.90
CA MET A 264 -17.26 4.78 -1.17
C MET A 264 -17.71 5.47 -2.46
N GLU A 265 -17.18 6.65 -2.76
CA GLU A 265 -17.51 7.36 -4.01
C GLU A 265 -17.05 6.56 -5.24
N THR A 266 -15.84 6.02 -5.20
CA THR A 266 -15.31 5.13 -6.24
C THR A 266 -16.19 3.89 -6.42
N TYR A 267 -16.60 3.25 -5.31
CA TYR A 267 -17.50 2.09 -5.36
C TYR A 267 -18.88 2.43 -5.96
N ILE A 268 -19.46 3.57 -5.58
CA ILE A 268 -20.74 4.04 -6.13
C ILE A 268 -20.63 4.26 -7.65
N ASN A 269 -19.59 4.95 -8.09
CA ASN A 269 -19.37 5.25 -9.52
C ASN A 269 -19.19 3.98 -10.35
N TYR A 270 -18.44 2.99 -9.83
CA TYR A 270 -18.28 1.69 -10.49
C TYR A 270 -19.60 0.91 -10.60
N SER A 271 -20.39 0.89 -9.52
CA SER A 271 -21.70 0.22 -9.51
C SER A 271 -22.67 0.83 -10.54
N GLN A 272 -22.71 2.17 -10.66
CA GLN A 272 -23.55 2.84 -11.64
C GLN A 272 -23.15 2.51 -13.07
N THR A 273 -21.85 2.41 -13.35
CA THR A 273 -21.33 2.10 -14.69
C THR A 273 -21.64 0.64 -15.09
N THR A 274 -21.48 -0.30 -14.17
CA THR A 274 -21.81 -1.72 -14.41
C THR A 274 -23.32 -1.96 -14.54
N HIS A 275 -24.16 -1.17 -13.87
CA HIS A 275 -25.62 -1.22 -14.05
C HIS A 275 -26.10 -0.61 -15.38
N GLN A 276 -25.37 0.34 -15.97
CA GLN A 276 -25.71 0.91 -17.28
C GLN A 276 -25.27 0.03 -18.46
N GLN A 277 -24.39 -0.93 -18.23
CA GLN A 277 -23.90 -1.88 -19.26
C GLN A 277 -24.68 -3.21 -19.29
N LYS A 278 -25.65 -3.41 -18.38
CA LYS A 278 -26.56 -4.57 -18.36
C LYS A 278 -27.97 -4.15 -18.79
#